data_AF-A0A2P5MZA5-F1
#
_entry.id   AF-A0A2P5MZA5-F1
#
_cell.length_a   1.000
_cell.length_b   1.000
_cell.length_c   1.000
_cell.angle_alpha   90.00
_cell.angle_beta   90.00
_cell.angle_gamma   90.00
#
_symmetry.space_group_name_H-M   'P 1'
#
loop_
_entity.id
_entity.type
_entity.pdbx_description
1 polymer ?
#
loop_
_entity_poly.entity_id
_entity_poly.type
_entity_poly.pdbx_seq_one_letter_code
_entity_poly.pdbx_strand_id
1 'polypeptide(L)'
;MKKTLFAVATLALAAAMPSLSVAGEADTCKGCHNGSVAPAVDALKSKFKTADALVAGAKASANPMMKAVQGDEAKLKAAAAELVK
;
A
#
# COMPACT_ATOMS: atom_id res chain seq x y z
N MET A 1 3.00 42.63 -19.38
CA MET A 1 3.40 42.51 -17.97
C MET A 1 2.32 41.91 -17.07
N LYS A 2 1.04 42.30 -17.18
CA LYS A 2 -0.05 41.75 -16.34
C LYS A 2 -0.31 40.25 -16.57
N LYS A 3 -0.27 39.78 -17.83
CA LYS A 3 -0.52 38.36 -18.19
C LYS A 3 0.60 37.40 -17.75
N THR A 4 1.84 37.87 -17.69
CA THR A 4 2.99 37.06 -17.25
C THR A 4 3.04 36.90 -15.73
N LEU A 5 2.61 37.92 -14.96
CA LEU A 5 2.47 37.82 -13.50
C LEU A 5 1.45 36.77 -13.07
N PHE A 6 0.31 36.68 -13.77
CA PHE A 6 -0.71 35.67 -13.49
C PHE A 6 -0.22 34.23 -13.77
N ALA A 7 0.58 34.04 -14.83
CA ALA A 7 1.10 32.72 -15.20
C ALA A 7 2.18 32.20 -14.23
N VAL A 8 2.96 33.09 -13.61
CA VAL A 8 3.98 32.71 -12.62
C VAL A 8 3.33 32.40 -11.26
N ALA A 9 2.26 33.12 -10.90
CA ALA A 9 1.53 32.88 -9.66
C ALA A 9 0.78 31.52 -9.65
N THR A 10 0.24 31.08 -10.79
CA THR A 10 -0.43 29.77 -10.90
C THR A 10 0.56 28.60 -10.87
N LEU A 11 1.76 28.77 -11.42
CA LEU A 11 2.78 27.72 -11.41
C LEU A 11 3.38 27.51 -9.99
N ALA A 12 3.52 28.58 -9.22
CA ALA A 12 4.01 28.52 -7.84
C ALA A 12 3.03 27.82 -6.89
N LEU A 13 1.71 27.93 -7.14
CA LEU A 13 0.69 27.29 -6.30
C LEU A 13 0.62 25.76 -6.48
N ALA A 14 0.95 25.25 -7.69
CA ALA A 14 1.00 23.81 -7.95
C ALA A 14 2.23 23.12 -7.31
N ALA A 15 3.35 23.84 -7.18
CA ALA A 15 4.57 23.33 -6.55
C ALA A 15 4.50 23.32 -5.01
N ALA A 16 3.55 24.05 -4.42
CA ALA A 16 3.37 24.16 -2.98
C ALA A 16 2.36 23.17 -2.39
N MET A 17 1.72 22.33 -3.23
CA MET A 17 0.88 21.25 -2.74
C MET A 17 1.79 20.16 -2.19
N PRO A 18 1.83 19.92 -0.86
CA PRO A 18 2.53 18.77 -0.33
C PRO A 18 1.89 17.57 -0.99
N SER A 19 2.68 16.73 -1.67
CA SER A 19 2.22 15.42 -2.10
C SER A 19 1.82 14.66 -0.84
N LEU A 20 0.51 14.67 -0.54
CA LEU A 20 -0.09 13.90 0.53
C LEU A 20 0.16 12.43 0.15
N SER A 21 1.29 11.91 0.63
CA SER A 21 1.59 10.50 0.56
C SER A 21 0.63 9.85 1.55
N VAL A 22 -0.58 9.52 1.08
CA VAL A 22 -1.46 8.59 1.77
C VAL A 22 -0.64 7.33 1.96
N ALA A 23 -0.39 6.96 3.21
CA ALA A 23 0.17 5.66 3.53
C ALA A 23 -0.81 4.62 2.98
N GLY A 24 -0.33 3.77 2.06
CA GLY A 24 -1.16 2.79 1.38
C GLY A 24 -1.63 1.71 2.35
N GLU A 25 -2.68 0.97 2.00
CA GLU A 25 -3.19 -0.15 2.78
C GLU A 25 -2.08 -1.17 3.12
N ALA A 26 -1.10 -1.34 2.23
CA ALA A 26 0.08 -2.18 2.43
C ALA A 26 0.98 -1.72 3.59
N ASP A 27 1.01 -0.43 3.93
CA ASP A 27 1.79 0.06 5.07
C ASP A 27 1.24 -0.48 6.40
N THR A 28 -0.08 -0.68 6.50
CA THR A 28 -0.68 -1.33 7.68
C THR A 28 -0.27 -2.80 7.83
N CYS A 29 0.10 -3.46 6.73
CA CYS A 29 0.59 -4.84 6.75
C CYS A 29 2.03 -4.95 7.23
N LYS A 30 2.86 -3.91 7.04
CA LYS A 30 4.28 -3.88 7.45
C LYS A 30 4.45 -3.98 8.96
N GLY A 31 3.45 -3.56 9.75
CA GLY A 31 3.49 -3.69 11.21
C GLY A 31 3.77 -5.12 11.68
N CYS A 32 3.19 -6.11 11.00
CA CYS A 32 3.44 -7.52 11.27
C CYS A 32 4.42 -8.15 10.27
N HIS A 33 4.35 -7.79 8.99
CA HIS A 33 5.20 -8.34 7.93
C HIS A 33 6.51 -7.57 7.77
N ASN A 34 7.31 -7.57 8.84
CA ASN A 34 8.60 -6.88 8.95
C ASN A 34 9.83 -7.82 8.99
N GLY A 35 9.62 -9.13 8.86
CA GLY A 35 10.68 -10.14 8.92
C GLY A 35 11.00 -10.65 10.33
N SER A 36 10.49 -10.00 11.38
CA SER A 36 10.65 -10.43 12.77
C SER A 36 9.41 -11.16 13.31
N VAL A 37 8.21 -10.60 13.12
CA VAL A 37 6.95 -11.19 13.61
C VAL A 37 6.33 -12.13 12.57
N ALA A 38 6.33 -11.70 11.31
CA ALA A 38 5.91 -12.49 10.16
C ALA A 38 6.89 -12.25 9.00
N PRO A 39 6.86 -13.09 7.94
CA PRO A 39 7.73 -12.90 6.79
C PRO A 39 7.63 -11.48 6.25
N ALA A 40 8.77 -10.86 5.93
CA ALA A 40 8.81 -9.52 5.38
C ALA A 40 7.99 -9.44 4.08
N VAL A 41 7.49 -8.25 3.76
CA VAL A 41 6.74 -7.99 2.54
C VAL A 41 7.46 -8.52 1.28
N ASP A 42 8.78 -8.39 1.18
CA ASP A 42 9.55 -8.87 0.02
C ASP A 42 9.53 -10.41 -0.11
N ALA A 43 9.47 -11.12 1.02
CA ALA A 43 9.27 -12.56 1.01
C ALA A 43 7.86 -12.94 0.53
N LEU A 44 6.85 -12.11 0.82
CA LEU A 44 5.50 -12.29 0.29
C LEU A 44 5.47 -12.10 -1.23
N LYS A 45 6.10 -11.06 -1.78
CA LYS A 45 6.21 -10.83 -3.23
C LYS A 45 6.96 -11.95 -3.94
N SER A 46 7.97 -12.51 -3.27
CA SER A 46 8.73 -13.64 -3.78
C SER A 46 7.87 -14.91 -3.85
N LYS A 47 7.01 -15.14 -2.87
CA LYS A 47 6.12 -16.30 -2.79
C LYS A 47 4.87 -16.19 -3.66
N PHE A 48 4.24 -15.01 -3.67
CA PHE A 48 2.97 -14.76 -4.35
C PHE A 48 3.18 -13.77 -5.49
N LYS A 49 3.05 -14.25 -6.72
CA LYS A 49 3.35 -13.49 -7.94
C LYS A 49 2.20 -12.62 -8.45
N THR A 50 1.00 -12.80 -7.89
CA THR A 50 -0.21 -12.08 -8.27
C THR A 50 -0.97 -11.65 -7.03
N ALA A 51 -1.82 -10.62 -7.17
CA ALA A 51 -2.61 -10.10 -6.07
C ALA A 51 -3.59 -11.16 -5.57
N ASP A 52 -4.24 -11.88 -6.50
CA ASP A 52 -5.17 -12.96 -6.16
C ASP A 52 -4.49 -14.09 -5.39
N ALA A 53 -3.27 -14.48 -5.78
CA ALA A 53 -2.52 -15.51 -5.07
C ALA A 53 -2.15 -15.06 -3.65
N LEU A 54 -1.79 -13.79 -3.48
CA LEU A 54 -1.49 -13.22 -2.16
C LEU A 54 -2.74 -13.15 -1.27
N VAL A 55 -3.88 -12.71 -1.81
CA VAL A 55 -5.16 -12.67 -1.09
C VAL A 55 -5.61 -14.07 -0.70
N ALA A 56 -5.54 -15.04 -1.62
CA ALA A 56 -5.85 -16.44 -1.32
C ALA A 56 -4.93 -17.01 -0.24
N GLY A 57 -3.63 -16.71 -0.31
CA GLY A 57 -2.66 -17.10 0.72
C GLY A 57 -2.95 -16.49 2.09
N ALA A 58 -3.34 -15.21 2.14
CA ALA A 58 -3.76 -14.55 3.37
C ALA A 58 -5.04 -15.17 3.94
N LYS A 59 -6.05 -15.42 3.09
CA LYS A 59 -7.32 -16.09 3.45
C LYS A 59 -7.14 -17.55 3.88
N ALA A 60 -6.07 -18.21 3.44
CA ALA A 60 -5.74 -19.58 3.83
C ALA A 60 -4.77 -19.67 5.03
N SER A 61 -4.30 -18.53 5.55
CA SER A 61 -3.36 -18.53 6.67
C SER A 61 -3.96 -19.20 7.91
N ALA A 62 -3.23 -20.14 8.49
CA ALA A 62 -3.57 -20.75 9.76
C ALA A 62 -3.02 -19.97 10.96
N ASN A 63 -2.25 -18.90 10.74
CA ASN A 63 -1.64 -18.14 11.83
C ASN A 63 -2.73 -17.34 12.57
N PRO A 64 -2.92 -17.54 13.89
CA PRO A 64 -3.94 -16.84 14.66
C PRO A 64 -3.88 -15.32 14.57
N MET A 65 -2.68 -14.74 14.40
CA MET A 65 -2.51 -13.29 14.28
C MET A 65 -3.13 -12.72 13.00
N MET A 66 -3.27 -13.51 11.93
CA MET A 66 -3.89 -13.04 10.69
C MET A 66 -5.42 -13.01 10.76
N LYS A 67 -6.05 -13.67 11.74
CA LYS A 67 -7.53 -13.77 11.82
C LYS A 67 -8.24 -12.42 11.79
N ALA A 68 -7.65 -11.40 12.43
CA ALA A 68 -8.24 -10.05 12.49
C ALA A 68 -8.36 -9.37 11.11
N VAL A 69 -7.54 -9.79 10.15
CA VAL A 69 -7.48 -9.21 8.79
C VAL A 69 -7.99 -10.17 7.71
N GLN A 70 -8.04 -11.47 8.01
CA GLN A 70 -8.39 -12.54 7.07
C GLN A 70 -9.80 -12.42 6.48
N GLY A 71 -10.75 -11.86 7.25
CA GLY A 71 -12.12 -11.63 6.83
C GLY A 71 -12.33 -10.35 6.03
N ASP A 72 -11.36 -9.42 6.04
CA ASP A 72 -11.48 -8.14 5.36
C ASP A 72 -10.93 -8.23 3.93
N GLU A 73 -11.75 -8.80 3.04
CA GLU A 73 -11.35 -9.03 1.65
C GLU A 73 -10.99 -7.75 0.90
N ALA A 74 -11.68 -6.64 1.20
CA ALA A 74 -11.39 -5.35 0.57
C ALA A 74 -9.99 -4.86 0.95
N LYS A 75 -9.64 -4.92 2.25
CA LYS A 75 -8.31 -4.58 2.73
C LYS A 75 -7.23 -5.48 2.16
N LEU A 76 -7.48 -6.79 2.08
CA LEU A 76 -6.53 -7.74 1.49
C LEU A 76 -6.27 -7.43 0.01
N LYS A 77 -7.31 -7.14 -0.77
CA LYS A 77 -7.18 -6.78 -2.18
C LYS A 77 -6.44 -5.46 -2.39
N ALA A 78 -6.75 -4.43 -1.61
CA ALA A 78 -6.08 -3.14 -1.66
C ALA A 78 -4.58 -3.28 -1.37
N ALA A 79 -4.23 -3.92 -0.23
CA ALA A 79 -2.83 -4.17 0.11
C ALA A 79 -2.13 -5.03 -0.94
N ALA A 80 -2.79 -6.08 -1.45
CA ALA A 80 -2.19 -6.94 -2.46
C ALA A 80 -1.89 -6.19 -3.78
N ALA A 81 -2.79 -5.33 -4.23
CA ALA A 81 -2.61 -4.52 -5.44
C ALA A 81 -1.42 -3.55 -5.34
N GLU A 82 -1.10 -3.07 -4.14
CA GLU A 82 0.07 -2.24 -3.89
C GLU A 82 1.37 -3.05 -3.78
N LEU A 83 1.28 -4.28 -3.26
CA LEU A 83 2.46 -5.10 -2.98
C LEU A 83 3.00 -5.82 -4.22
N VAL A 84 2.14 -6.35 -5.08
CA VAL A 84 2.53 -7.08 -6.30
C VAL A 84 2.38 -6.24 -7.57
N LYS A 85 2.44 -4.91 -7.40
CA LYS A 85 2.42 -3.92 -8.48
C LYS A 85 3.68 -4.01 -9.35
#